data_AF-A0A2T2YKN8-F1
#
_entry.id   AF-A0A2T2YKN8-F1
#
_cell.length_a   1.000
_cell.length_b   1.000
_cell.length_c   1.000
_cell.angle_alpha   90.00
_cell.angle_beta   90.00
_cell.angle_gamma   90.00
#
_symmetry.space_group_name_H-M   'P 1'
#
loop_
_entity.id
_entity.type
_entity.pdbx_description
1 polymer ?
#
loop_
_entity_poly.entity_id
_entity_poly.type
_entity_poly.pdbx_seq_one_letter_code
_entity_poly.pdbx_strand_id
1 'polypeptide(L)'
;MPELNRRFWSNDLKRWRNMDFVLGYEVKPPARTHLPYPICQQLAGIYPKWFEFTGWREDCGCSLTPIMPDEVEYSQYEESILNGTASLFQFRNMVTDVPHNFKRWVADNQNLEEVPDFVKANFVNGDIKQGLSYPSSTY
;
A
#
# COMPACT_ATOMS: atom_id res chain seq x y z
N MET A 1 21.54 1.76 6.18
CA MET A 1 20.74 2.65 5.31
C MET A 1 19.46 2.01 4.73
N PRO A 2 19.22 0.68 4.77
CA PRO A 2 17.89 0.13 4.47
C PRO A 2 16.87 0.19 5.63
N GLU A 3 17.36 0.10 6.87
CA GLU A 3 16.50 0.15 8.07
C GLU A 3 15.81 1.51 8.24
N LEU A 4 16.51 2.60 7.92
CA LEU A 4 15.98 3.96 8.03
C LEU A 4 14.77 4.16 7.09
N ASN A 5 14.86 3.68 5.84
CA ASN A 5 13.76 3.73 4.89
C ASN A 5 12.53 2.95 5.38
N ARG A 6 12.74 1.74 5.92
CA ARG A 6 11.67 0.93 6.51
C ARG A 6 10.92 1.65 7.63
N ARG A 7 11.65 2.38 8.48
CA ARG A 7 11.04 3.19 9.56
C ARG A 7 10.20 4.34 9.01
N PHE A 8 10.70 5.05 7.98
CA PHE A 8 9.93 6.11 7.33
C PHE A 8 8.64 5.58 6.70
N TRP A 9 8.70 4.49 5.93
CA TRP A 9 7.51 3.88 5.33
C TRP A 9 6.50 3.45 6.39
N SER A 10 6.95 2.77 7.45
CA SER A 10 6.06 2.36 8.55
C SER A 10 5.36 3.56 9.21
N ASN A 11 6.07 4.66 9.42
CA ASN A 11 5.47 5.87 9.99
C ASN A 11 4.46 6.53 9.04
N ASP A 12 4.78 6.62 7.74
CA ASP A 12 3.86 7.17 6.74
C ASP A 12 2.59 6.33 6.62
N LEU A 13 2.71 4.99 6.53
CA LEU A 13 1.55 4.09 6.45
C LEU A 13 0.66 4.16 7.69
N LYS A 14 1.25 4.21 8.89
CA LYS A 14 0.49 4.40 10.14
C LYS A 14 -0.26 5.73 10.14
N ARG A 15 0.37 6.80 9.66
CA ARG A 15 -0.26 8.11 9.56
C ARG A 15 -1.43 8.07 8.56
N TRP A 16 -1.19 7.58 7.35
CA TRP A 16 -2.19 7.55 6.29
C TRP A 16 -3.37 6.63 6.59
N ARG A 17 -3.16 5.54 7.32
CA ARG A 17 -4.24 4.65 7.76
C ARG A 17 -5.30 5.39 8.59
N ASN A 18 -4.88 6.37 9.38
CA ASN A 18 -5.77 7.17 10.23
C ASN A 18 -6.27 8.45 9.53
N MET A 19 -5.94 8.66 8.25
CA MET A 19 -6.42 9.78 7.45
C MET A 19 -7.52 9.29 6.51
N ASP A 20 -8.76 9.71 6.75
CA ASP A 20 -9.91 9.26 5.97
C ASP A 20 -9.84 9.68 4.50
N PHE A 21 -9.30 10.89 4.26
CA PHE A 21 -9.11 11.45 2.92
C PHE A 21 -7.96 10.82 2.12
N VAL A 22 -7.12 9.97 2.71
CA VAL A 22 -6.10 9.26 1.92
C VAL A 22 -6.75 8.05 1.26
N LEU A 23 -6.69 7.97 -0.07
CA LEU A 23 -7.36 6.93 -0.85
C LEU A 23 -6.55 5.62 -0.93
N GLY A 24 -5.25 5.71 -0.68
CA GLY A 24 -4.27 4.65 -0.88
C GLY A 24 -2.89 5.27 -1.04
N TYR A 25 -1.94 4.51 -1.55
CA TYR A 25 -0.61 5.05 -1.84
C TYR A 25 0.01 4.39 -3.07
N GLU A 26 0.87 5.13 -3.75
CA GLU A 26 1.64 4.68 -4.89
C GLU A 26 3.05 4.30 -4.45
N VAL A 27 3.48 3.10 -4.81
CA VAL A 27 4.87 2.62 -4.65
C VAL A 27 5.62 2.88 -5.94
N LYS A 28 6.60 3.79 -5.89
CA LYS A 28 7.44 4.16 -7.03
C LYS A 28 8.81 3.51 -6.94
N PRO A 29 9.29 2.85 -8.02
CA PRO A 29 10.65 2.37 -8.06
C PRO A 29 11.62 3.56 -8.06
N PRO A 30 12.86 3.39 -7.56
CA PRO A 30 13.87 4.43 -7.58
C PRO A 30 14.13 4.92 -9.01
N ALA A 31 14.10 6.24 -9.20
CA ALA A 31 14.14 6.89 -10.52
C ALA A 31 15.48 6.76 -11.29
N ARG A 32 16.56 6.36 -10.61
CA ARG A 32 17.91 6.30 -11.18
C ARG A 32 18.66 5.07 -10.70
N THR A 33 18.53 3.99 -11.43
CA THR A 33 19.33 2.80 -11.15
C THR A 33 19.96 2.33 -12.46
N HIS A 34 21.29 2.36 -12.51
CA HIS A 34 22.05 1.68 -13.57
C HIS A 34 21.84 0.16 -13.52
N LEU A 35 21.28 -0.34 -12.42
CA LEU A 35 20.91 -1.73 -12.21
C LEU A 35 19.41 -1.90 -12.45
N PRO A 36 18.99 -2.92 -13.20
CA PRO A 36 17.59 -3.31 -13.22
C PRO A 36 17.21 -3.78 -11.80
N TYR A 37 16.11 -3.25 -11.27
CA TYR A 37 15.46 -3.80 -10.07
C TYR A 37 14.13 -4.43 -10.50
N PRO A 38 14.15 -5.69 -11.00
CA PRO A 38 13.00 -6.27 -11.69
C PRO A 38 11.79 -6.37 -10.78
N ILE A 39 11.96 -6.80 -9.52
CA ILE A 39 10.86 -6.91 -8.57
C ILE A 39 10.25 -5.55 -8.21
N CYS A 40 11.07 -4.50 -8.04
CA CYS A 40 10.58 -3.17 -7.72
C CYS A 40 9.77 -2.57 -8.87
N GLN A 41 10.18 -2.82 -10.11
CA GLN A 41 9.43 -2.39 -11.30
C GLN A 41 8.19 -3.25 -11.50
N GLN A 42 8.31 -4.56 -11.33
CA GLN A 42 7.22 -5.52 -11.48
C GLN A 42 6.11 -5.28 -10.45
N LEU A 43 6.45 -4.90 -9.22
CA LEU A 43 5.51 -4.65 -8.12
C LEU A 43 5.19 -3.17 -7.91
N ALA A 44 5.70 -2.27 -8.75
CA ALA A 44 5.32 -0.86 -8.72
C ALA A 44 3.81 -0.71 -8.98
N GLY A 45 3.16 0.24 -8.31
CA GLY A 45 1.74 0.47 -8.51
C GLY A 45 1.05 1.09 -7.29
N ILE A 46 -0.27 1.04 -7.33
CA ILE A 46 -1.15 1.64 -6.33
C ILE A 46 -1.62 0.56 -5.36
N TYR A 47 -1.43 0.81 -4.08
CA TYR A 47 -1.74 -0.12 -2.98
C TYR A 47 -2.75 0.49 -2.01
N PRO A 48 -3.59 -0.34 -1.38
CA PRO A 48 -4.57 0.11 -0.40
C PRO A 48 -3.91 0.44 0.94
N LYS A 49 -4.56 1.28 1.77
CA LYS A 49 -4.04 1.71 3.09
C LYS A 49 -3.78 0.56 4.07
N TRP A 50 -4.46 -0.57 3.88
CA TRP A 50 -4.30 -1.74 4.74
C TRP A 50 -3.03 -2.54 4.40
N PHE A 51 -2.48 -2.40 3.19
CA PHE A 51 -1.27 -3.11 2.80
C PHE A 51 -0.04 -2.52 3.52
N GLU A 52 0.71 -3.37 4.20
CA GLU A 52 1.94 -3.04 4.91
C GLU A 52 3.15 -3.18 3.98
N PHE A 53 3.63 -2.06 3.43
CA PHE A 53 4.85 -2.06 2.61
C PHE A 53 6.10 -2.07 3.49
N THR A 54 6.85 -3.18 3.44
CA THR A 54 8.11 -3.36 4.20
C THR A 54 9.36 -3.29 3.30
N GLY A 55 9.19 -3.02 2.01
CA GLY A 55 10.23 -3.15 0.99
C GLY A 55 10.15 -4.47 0.22
N TRP A 56 10.43 -4.45 -1.09
CA TRP A 56 10.42 -5.64 -1.94
C TRP A 56 11.68 -6.50 -1.83
N ARG A 57 12.78 -5.92 -1.31
CA ARG A 57 14.11 -6.52 -1.18
C ARG A 57 14.85 -5.85 -0.03
N GLU A 58 15.94 -6.45 0.44
CA GLU A 58 16.69 -6.00 1.62
C GLU A 58 17.15 -4.54 1.53
N ASP A 59 17.67 -4.12 0.38
CA ASP A 59 18.17 -2.78 0.04
C ASP A 59 17.16 -1.99 -0.82
N CYS A 60 15.87 -2.12 -0.51
CA CYS A 60 14.83 -1.44 -1.28
C CYS A 60 14.93 0.10 -1.16
N GLY A 61 14.95 0.77 -2.31
CA GLY A 61 14.96 2.23 -2.43
C GLY A 61 13.67 2.82 -3.01
N CYS A 62 12.54 2.09 -2.93
CA CYS A 62 11.26 2.59 -3.42
C CYS A 62 10.75 3.74 -2.56
N SER A 63 10.01 4.67 -3.16
CA SER A 63 9.31 5.73 -2.44
C SER A 63 7.82 5.47 -2.39
N LEU A 64 7.18 5.99 -1.34
CA LEU A 64 5.73 5.97 -1.19
C LEU A 64 5.18 7.37 -1.41
N THR A 65 4.06 7.49 -2.12
CA THR A 65 3.34 8.76 -2.31
C THR A 65 1.86 8.54 -1.99
N PRO A 66 1.23 9.31 -1.09
CA PRO A 66 -0.18 9.15 -0.79
C PRO A 66 -1.02 9.59 -1.99
N ILE A 67 -2.15 8.92 -2.19
CA ILE A 67 -3.14 9.30 -3.20
C ILE A 67 -4.22 10.12 -2.50
N MET A 68 -4.42 11.32 -3.02
CA MET A 68 -5.40 12.28 -2.54
C MET A 68 -6.62 12.30 -3.47
N PRO A 69 -7.82 12.63 -2.96
CA PRO A 69 -8.98 12.94 -3.80
C PRO A 69 -8.73 14.19 -4.63
N ASP A 70 -9.59 14.41 -5.62
CA ASP A 70 -9.64 15.69 -6.32
C ASP A 70 -10.12 16.82 -5.40
N GLU A 71 -9.84 18.06 -5.79
CA GLU A 71 -10.14 19.25 -4.99
C GLU A 71 -11.64 19.37 -4.65
N VAL A 72 -12.52 19.01 -5.59
CA VAL A 72 -13.98 19.12 -5.40
C VAL A 72 -14.46 18.10 -4.38
N GLU A 73 -14.03 16.84 -4.52
CA GLU A 73 -14.36 15.77 -3.58
C GLU A 73 -13.78 16.05 -2.18
N TYR A 74 -12.59 16.64 -2.10
CA TYR A 74 -12.00 17.07 -0.84
C TYR A 74 -12.80 18.19 -0.17
N SER A 75 -13.23 19.21 -0.92
CA SER A 75 -14.09 20.27 -0.36
C SER A 75 -15.42 19.73 0.16
N GLN A 76 -16.03 18.78 -0.54
CA GLN A 76 -17.25 18.11 -0.06
C GLN A 76 -17.02 17.34 1.24
N TYR A 77 -15.85 16.71 1.37
CA TYR A 77 -15.46 16.05 2.61
C TYR A 77 -15.28 17.07 3.75
N GLU A 78 -14.64 18.22 3.52
CA GLU A 78 -14.52 19.29 4.51
C GLU A 78 -15.89 19.80 4.98
N GLU A 79 -16.83 20.01 4.06
CA GLU A 79 -18.22 20.36 4.40
C GLU A 79 -18.89 19.28 5.25
N SER A 80 -18.66 17.99 4.94
CA SER A 80 -19.20 16.88 5.73
C SER A 80 -18.66 16.86 7.16
N ILE A 81 -17.39 17.26 7.38
CA ILE A 81 -16.81 17.40 8.71
C ILE A 81 -17.52 18.53 9.47
N LEU A 82 -17.68 19.70 8.85
CA LEU A 82 -18.35 20.85 9.47
C LEU A 82 -19.80 20.53 9.84
N ASN A 83 -20.46 19.71 9.04
CA ASN A 83 -21.83 19.27 9.26
C ASN A 83 -21.94 18.05 10.21
N GLY A 84 -20.82 17.49 10.69
CA GLY A 84 -20.82 16.30 11.55
C GLY A 84 -21.27 15.00 10.86
N THR A 85 -21.19 14.94 9.53
CA THR A 85 -21.63 13.82 8.69
C THR A 85 -20.48 13.07 7.99
N ALA A 86 -19.23 13.39 8.34
CA ALA A 86 -18.04 12.82 7.71
C ALA A 86 -17.96 11.28 7.77
N SER A 87 -18.53 10.64 8.80
CA SER A 87 -18.59 9.17 8.89
C SER A 87 -19.43 8.50 7.81
N LEU A 88 -20.30 9.26 7.14
CA LEU A 88 -21.12 8.80 6.02
C LEU A 88 -20.49 9.12 4.67
N PHE A 89 -19.41 9.91 4.65
CA PHE A 89 -18.75 10.33 3.43
C PHE A 89 -17.92 9.19 2.85
N GLN A 90 -18.07 8.94 1.55
CA GLN A 90 -17.31 7.92 0.83
C GLN A 90 -16.61 8.55 -0.38
N PHE A 91 -15.28 8.44 -0.40
CA PHE A 91 -14.49 8.83 -1.55
C PHE A 91 -14.67 7.85 -2.70
N ARG A 92 -14.82 8.36 -3.93
CA ARG A 92 -15.11 7.54 -5.12
C ARG A 92 -13.98 6.60 -5.50
N ASN A 93 -12.74 7.04 -5.35
CA ASN A 93 -11.55 6.33 -5.83
C ASN A 93 -10.76 5.64 -4.72
N MET A 94 -11.45 5.20 -3.65
CA MET A 94 -10.82 4.47 -2.57
C MET A 94 -10.17 3.19 -3.09
N VAL A 95 -8.87 3.03 -2.82
CA VAL A 95 -8.12 1.84 -3.21
C VAL A 95 -8.39 0.75 -2.19
N THR A 96 -9.11 -0.28 -2.60
CA THR A 96 -9.54 -1.39 -1.72
C THR A 96 -8.68 -2.63 -1.86
N ASP A 97 -7.92 -2.75 -2.95
CA ASP A 97 -7.20 -3.97 -3.30
C ASP A 97 -5.82 -3.68 -3.91
N VAL A 98 -4.95 -4.68 -3.88
CA VAL A 98 -3.58 -4.63 -4.41
C VAL A 98 -3.59 -4.65 -5.95
N PRO A 99 -2.54 -4.13 -6.62
CA PRO A 99 -2.57 -3.99 -8.06
C PRO A 99 -2.41 -5.35 -8.76
N HIS A 100 -2.91 -5.46 -9.99
CA HIS A 100 -3.01 -6.75 -10.69
C HIS A 100 -1.65 -7.46 -10.90
N ASN A 101 -0.60 -6.69 -11.16
CA ASN A 101 0.78 -7.17 -11.25
C ASN A 101 1.26 -7.84 -9.95
N PHE A 102 0.86 -7.32 -8.78
CA PHE A 102 1.16 -7.95 -7.49
C PHE A 102 0.48 -9.32 -7.40
N LYS A 103 -0.82 -9.42 -7.72
CA LYS A 103 -1.55 -10.71 -7.71
C LYS A 103 -0.94 -11.73 -8.65
N ARG A 104 -0.48 -11.29 -9.84
CA ARG A 104 0.23 -12.16 -10.78
C ARG A 104 1.55 -12.65 -10.19
N TRP A 105 2.35 -11.76 -9.61
CA TRP A 105 3.59 -12.16 -8.92
C TRP A 105 3.32 -13.18 -7.83
N VAL A 106 2.26 -13.00 -7.03
CA VAL A 106 1.85 -13.98 -6.01
C VAL A 106 1.56 -15.34 -6.62
N ALA A 107 0.78 -15.40 -7.71
CA ALA A 107 0.47 -16.65 -8.40
C ALA A 107 1.72 -17.36 -8.94
N ASP A 108 2.69 -16.60 -9.44
CA ASP A 108 3.94 -17.12 -10.00
C ASP A 108 4.94 -17.58 -8.91
N ASN A 109 4.79 -17.11 -7.67
CA ASN A 109 5.75 -17.30 -6.58
C ASN A 109 5.18 -18.09 -5.41
N GLN A 110 4.32 -19.08 -5.67
CA GLN A 110 3.71 -19.89 -4.60
C GLN A 110 4.69 -20.76 -3.80
N ASN A 111 5.90 -21.00 -4.32
CA ASN A 111 6.93 -21.83 -3.67
C ASN A 111 8.22 -21.03 -3.47
N LEU A 112 8.21 -20.09 -2.52
CA LEU A 112 9.37 -19.31 -2.13
C LEU A 112 10.27 -20.12 -1.20
N GLU A 113 11.58 -20.15 -1.46
CA GLU A 113 12.56 -20.74 -0.53
C GLU A 113 12.68 -19.90 0.74
N GLU A 114 12.72 -18.58 0.59
CA GLU A 114 12.71 -17.61 1.68
C GLU A 114 11.50 -16.68 1.52
N VAL A 115 10.70 -16.58 2.57
CA VAL A 115 9.49 -15.75 2.56
C VAL A 115 9.87 -14.29 2.85
N PRO A 116 9.63 -13.35 1.91
CA PRO A 116 9.90 -11.93 2.11
C PRO A 116 9.05 -11.32 3.23
N ASP A 117 9.57 -10.27 3.87
CA ASP A 117 8.88 -9.59 4.98
C ASP A 117 7.49 -9.06 4.59
N PHE A 118 7.32 -8.58 3.35
CA PHE A 118 6.01 -8.07 2.91
C PHE A 118 4.97 -9.19 2.76
N VAL A 119 5.41 -10.43 2.50
CA VAL A 119 4.51 -11.59 2.49
C VAL A 119 4.10 -11.92 3.92
N LYS A 120 5.07 -11.97 4.85
CA LYS A 120 4.79 -12.20 6.28
C LYS A 120 3.82 -11.18 6.87
N ALA A 121 3.92 -9.92 6.44
CA ALA A 121 3.10 -8.83 6.96
C ALA A 121 1.66 -8.79 6.39
N ASN A 122 1.43 -9.33 5.18
CA ASN A 122 0.17 -9.11 4.47
C ASN A 122 -0.61 -10.39 4.15
N PHE A 123 -0.07 -11.57 4.40
CA PHE A 123 -0.73 -12.84 4.10
C PHE A 123 -1.21 -13.52 5.37
N VAL A 124 -2.26 -14.33 5.25
CA VAL A 124 -2.80 -15.11 6.37
C VAL A 124 -1.69 -16.02 6.92
N ASN A 125 -1.39 -15.89 8.21
CA ASN A 125 -0.27 -16.56 8.88
C ASN A 125 1.11 -16.33 8.23
N GLY A 126 1.26 -15.28 7.42
CA GLY A 126 2.46 -15.01 6.63
C GLY A 126 2.73 -16.03 5.52
N ASP A 127 1.73 -16.81 5.11
CA ASP A 127 1.85 -17.85 4.10
C ASP A 127 1.24 -17.40 2.77
N ILE A 128 2.08 -17.31 1.74
CA ILE A 128 1.68 -16.89 0.39
C ILE A 128 0.56 -17.74 -0.21
N LYS A 129 0.43 -19.00 0.24
CA LYS A 129 -0.58 -19.96 -0.23
C LYS A 129 -1.95 -19.75 0.42
N GLN A 130 -2.00 -19.12 1.58
CA GLN A 130 -3.24 -18.86 2.31
C GLN A 130 -3.93 -17.56 1.88
N GLY A 131 -3.30 -16.80 0.97
CA GLY A 131 -3.85 -15.58 0.42
C GLY A 131 -3.64 -14.35 1.30
N LEU A 132 -4.03 -13.20 0.75
CA LEU A 132 -3.90 -11.91 1.43
C LEU A 132 -4.85 -11.81 2.63
N SER A 133 -4.33 -11.28 3.73
CA SER A 133 -5.11 -10.89 4.89
C SER A 133 -5.80 -9.56 4.61
N TYR A 134 -7.03 -9.61 4.14
CA TYR A 134 -7.87 -8.42 4.02
C TYR A 134 -8.36 -7.97 5.40
N PRO A 135 -8.45 -6.66 5.67
CA PRO A 135 -9.10 -6.17 6.89
C PRO A 135 -10.54 -6.68 6.91
N SER A 136 -10.99 -7.17 8.08
CA SER A 136 -12.38 -7.59 8.26
C SER A 136 -13.28 -6.42 7.92
N SER A 137 -14.13 -6.62 6.90
CA SER A 137 -15.08 -5.62 6.45
C SER A 137 -16.00 -5.27 7.62
N THR A 138 -15.73 -4.12 8.24
CA THR A 138 -16.64 -3.51 9.20
C THR A 138 -17.43 -2.51 8.37
N TYR A 139 -18.54 -2.98 7.80
CA TYR A 139 -19.59 -2.10 7.30
C TYR A 139 -20.47 -1.66 8.46
#